data_AF-A0A816RLR6-F1
#
_entry.id   AF-A0A816RLR6-F1
#
_cell.length_a   1.000
_cell.length_b   1.000
_cell.length_c   1.000
_cell.angle_alpha   90.00
_cell.angle_beta   90.00
_cell.angle_gamma   90.00
#
_symmetry.space_group_name_H-M   'P 1'
#
loop_
_entity.id
_entity.type
_entity.pdbx_description
1 polymer ?
#
loop_
_entity_poly.entity_id
_entity_poly.type
_entity_poly.pdbx_seq_one_letter_code
_entity_poly.pdbx_strand_id
1 'polypeptide(L)'
;MASLNIPNLPEEILCKIIEMVGADSFYYLGGILRAGKRGYALVHEPSVLRKCNVQPMVTFATCQICTDGQFREFFIKCVTAGNTNATMKGSMQH
;
A
#
# COMPACT_ATOMS: atom_id res chain seq x y z
N MET A 1 -14.91 -20.23 -3.25
CA MET A 1 -13.97 -19.13 -2.94
C MET A 1 -13.68 -19.19 -1.46
N ALA A 2 -12.42 -19.37 -1.05
CA ALA A 2 -12.07 -19.24 0.36
C ALA A 2 -12.33 -17.77 0.76
N SER A 3 -13.04 -17.55 1.87
CA SER A 3 -13.13 -16.22 2.44
C SER A 3 -11.74 -15.78 2.87
N LEU A 4 -11.20 -14.76 2.20
CA LEU A 4 -10.01 -14.06 2.68
C LEU A 4 -10.44 -13.28 3.91
N ASN A 5 -10.36 -13.89 5.09
CA ASN A 5 -10.63 -13.21 6.34
C ASN A 5 -9.29 -12.82 6.97
N ILE A 6 -9.17 -11.56 7.38
CA ILE A 6 -8.07 -11.11 8.23
C ILE A 6 -8.14 -11.91 9.54
N PRO A 7 -7.05 -12.56 9.98
CA PRO A 7 -7.06 -13.32 11.23
C PRO A 7 -7.37 -12.42 12.42
N ASN A 8 -8.01 -12.97 13.45
CA ASN A 8 -8.37 -12.22 14.65
C ASN A 8 -7.17 -12.02 15.59
N LEU A 9 -6.18 -11.27 15.14
CA LEU A 9 -5.00 -10.86 15.91
C LEU A 9 -5.15 -9.41 16.38
N PRO A 10 -4.40 -8.97 17.42
CA PRO A 10 -4.30 -7.57 17.78
C PRO A 10 -3.87 -6.71 16.57
N GLU A 11 -4.43 -5.51 16.46
CA GLU A 11 -4.17 -4.62 15.31
C GLU A 11 -2.69 -4.27 15.19
N GLU A 12 -1.98 -4.06 16.29
CA GLU A 12 -0.55 -3.78 16.28
C GLU A 12 0.26 -4.91 15.60
N ILE A 13 -0.10 -6.17 15.86
CA ILE A 13 0.58 -7.33 15.28
C ILE A 13 0.26 -7.43 13.79
N LEU A 14 -1.01 -7.26 13.42
CA LEU A 14 -1.42 -7.25 12.02
C LEU A 14 -0.75 -6.11 11.25
N CYS A 15 -0.68 -4.91 11.82
CA CYS A 15 -0.05 -3.75 11.22
C CYS A 15 1.43 -4.02 10.98
N LYS A 16 2.15 -4.60 11.96
CA LYS A 16 3.56 -5.02 11.80
C LYS A 16 3.74 -6.06 10.68
N ILE A 17 2.84 -7.04 10.57
CA ILE A 17 2.88 -8.03 9.48
C ILE A 17 2.67 -7.34 8.13
N ILE A 18 1.67 -6.47 8.05
CA ILE A 18 1.33 -5.72 6.82
C ILE A 18 2.49 -4.78 6.44
N GLU A 19 3.13 -4.13 7.41
CA GLU A 19 4.33 -3.31 7.19
C GLU A 19 5.45 -4.15 6.57
N MET A 20 5.72 -5.35 7.11
CA MET A 20 6.76 -6.23 6.57
C MET A 20 6.43 -6.69 5.15
N VAL A 21 5.19 -7.12 4.89
CA VAL A 21 4.75 -7.55 3.57
C VAL A 21 4.77 -6.39 2.56
N GLY A 22 4.29 -5.22 2.98
CA GLY A 22 4.26 -4.02 2.15
C GLY A 22 5.65 -3.46 1.87
N ALA A 23 6.59 -3.56 2.81
CA ALA A 23 7.98 -3.16 2.62
C ALA A 23 8.70 -4.02 1.57
N ASP A 24 8.26 -5.25 1.35
CA ASP A 24 8.75 -6.08 0.25
C ASP A 24 8.15 -5.62 -1.09
N SER A 25 6.81 -5.56 -1.18
CA SER A 25 6.12 -4.98 -2.34
C SER A 25 4.66 -4.64 -2.04
N PHE A 26 4.19 -3.52 -2.57
CA PHE A 26 2.75 -3.21 -2.59
C PHE A 26 1.90 -4.35 -3.16
N TYR A 27 2.38 -5.07 -4.20
CA TYR A 27 1.57 -6.08 -4.88
C TYR A 27 1.14 -7.23 -3.96
N TYR A 28 1.88 -7.48 -2.88
CA TYR A 28 1.53 -8.51 -1.91
C TYR A 28 0.40 -8.09 -0.97
N LEU A 29 0.07 -6.80 -0.88
CA LEU A 29 -1.04 -6.30 -0.08
C LEU A 29 -2.41 -6.55 -0.72
N GLY A 30 -2.48 -6.96 -1.99
CA GLY A 30 -3.73 -7.19 -2.71
C GLY A 30 -4.66 -8.23 -2.06
N GLY A 31 -4.11 -9.25 -1.39
CA GLY A 31 -4.91 -10.18 -0.60
C GLY A 31 -5.54 -9.53 0.63
N ILE A 32 -4.78 -8.68 1.31
CA ILE A 32 -5.16 -8.01 2.57
C ILE A 32 -6.20 -6.91 2.31
N LEU A 33 -6.01 -6.14 1.23
CA LEU A 33 -6.98 -5.14 0.76
C LEU A 33 -8.35 -5.75 0.45
N ARG A 34 -8.36 -6.97 -0.12
CA ARG A 34 -9.60 -7.71 -0.46
C ARG A 34 -10.20 -8.49 0.70
N ALA A 35 -9.47 -8.63 1.81
CA ALA A 35 -9.91 -9.41 2.97
C ALA A 35 -10.97 -8.69 3.84
N GLY A 36 -11.46 -7.54 3.40
CA GLY A 36 -12.55 -6.79 4.01
C GLY A 36 -12.11 -5.45 4.59
N LYS A 37 -13.08 -4.74 5.20
CA LYS A 37 -12.91 -3.37 5.73
C LYS A 37 -11.73 -3.23 6.68
N ARG A 38 -11.51 -4.25 7.53
CA ARG A 38 -10.42 -4.28 8.51
C ARG A 38 -9.04 -4.31 7.82
N GLY A 39 -8.86 -5.19 6.83
CA GLY A 39 -7.61 -5.27 6.07
C GLY A 39 -7.35 -4.01 5.28
N TYR A 40 -8.40 -3.45 4.66
CA TYR A 40 -8.31 -2.17 3.97
C TYR A 40 -7.86 -1.04 4.90
N ALA A 41 -8.46 -0.91 6.09
CA ALA A 41 -8.08 0.12 7.06
C ALA A 41 -6.60 -0.01 7.49
N LEU A 42 -6.17 -1.23 7.85
CA LEU A 42 -4.80 -1.47 8.30
C LEU A 42 -3.75 -1.20 7.20
N VAL A 43 -4.04 -1.53 5.93
CA VAL A 43 -3.13 -1.21 4.81
C VAL A 43 -2.96 0.30 4.61
N HIS A 44 -3.95 1.09 5.02
CA HIS A 44 -3.93 2.55 4.94
C HIS A 44 -3.43 3.23 6.23
N GLU A 45 -2.95 2.47 7.21
CA GLU A 45 -2.33 3.07 8.38
C GLU A 45 -1.06 3.85 8.00
N PRO A 46 -0.79 5.01 8.62
CA PRO A 46 0.35 5.85 8.26
C PRO A 46 1.70 5.11 8.32
N SER A 47 1.88 4.19 9.28
CA SER A 47 3.11 3.43 9.44
C SER A 47 3.36 2.44 8.30
N VAL A 48 2.30 1.81 7.79
CA VAL A 48 2.32 0.96 6.59
C VAL A 48 2.61 1.78 5.35
N LEU A 49 1.84 2.86 5.14
CA LEU A 49 1.97 3.72 3.97
C LEU A 49 3.37 4.31 3.85
N ARG A 50 3.98 4.72 4.97
CA ARG A 50 5.33 5.29 5.00
C ARG A 50 6.43 4.28 4.61
N LYS A 51 6.24 2.99 4.92
CA LYS A 51 7.26 1.93 4.69
C LYS A 51 7.04 1.11 3.43
N CYS A 52 5.83 1.16 2.84
CA CYS A 52 5.46 0.36 1.70
C CYS A 52 6.43 0.55 0.51
N ASN A 53 6.89 -0.53 -0.10
CA ASN A 53 7.67 -0.45 -1.32
C ASN A 53 6.76 -0.26 -2.53
N VAL A 54 6.65 1.01 -2.94
CA VAL A 54 5.87 1.42 -4.12
C VAL A 54 6.72 1.53 -5.39
N GLN A 55 8.02 1.21 -5.33
CA GLN A 55 8.90 1.24 -6.51
C GLN A 55 8.36 0.40 -7.69
N PRO A 56 7.75 -0.79 -7.47
CA PRO A 56 7.15 -1.55 -8.56
C PRO A 56 6.01 -0.80 -9.27
N MET A 57 5.21 0.00 -8.56
CA MET A 57 4.18 0.83 -9.19
C MET A 57 4.80 1.84 -10.15
N VAL A 58 5.87 2.50 -9.72
CA VAL A 58 6.51 3.56 -10.51
C VAL A 58 7.38 2.99 -11.64
N THR A 59 7.75 1.71 -11.58
CA THR A 59 8.62 1.10 -12.58
C THR A 59 7.82 0.37 -13.65
N PHE A 60 6.74 -0.33 -13.26
CA PHE A 60 6.00 -1.24 -14.14
C PHE A 60 4.55 -0.83 -14.38
N ALA A 61 4.00 0.09 -13.57
CA ALA A 61 2.59 0.45 -13.61
C ALA A 61 2.38 1.98 -13.51
N THR A 62 3.25 2.76 -14.17
CA THR A 62 3.19 4.24 -14.15
C THR A 62 1.82 4.75 -14.58
N CYS A 63 1.22 4.18 -15.62
CA CYS A 63 -0.14 4.55 -16.05
C CYS A 63 -1.22 4.32 -14.96
N GLN A 64 -1.00 3.40 -14.02
CA GLN A 64 -1.92 3.12 -12.91
C GLN A 64 -1.77 4.09 -11.74
N ILE A 65 -0.73 4.92 -11.72
CA ILE A 65 -0.56 6.00 -10.73
C ILE A 65 -0.78 7.40 -11.33
N CYS A 66 -0.90 7.51 -12.66
CA CYS A 66 -1.36 8.70 -13.37
C CYS A 66 -2.86 8.96 -13.15
N THR A 67 -3.37 10.05 -13.73
CA THR A 67 -4.79 10.44 -13.70
C THR A 67 -5.70 9.25 -14.02
N ASP A 68 -6.72 9.04 -13.18
CA ASP A 68 -7.68 7.92 -13.24
C ASP A 68 -7.11 6.51 -13.08
N GLY A 69 -5.81 6.38 -12.78
CA GLY A 69 -5.16 5.11 -12.49
C GLY A 69 -5.61 4.50 -11.16
N GLN A 70 -5.76 3.17 -11.13
CA GLN A 70 -6.30 2.45 -9.98
C GLN A 70 -5.45 2.56 -8.70
N PHE A 71 -4.14 2.78 -8.84
CA PHE A 71 -3.20 2.89 -7.73
C PHE A 71 -2.93 4.34 -7.32
N ARG A 72 -3.47 5.33 -8.05
CA ARG A 72 -3.22 6.75 -7.82
C ARG A 72 -3.55 7.17 -6.39
N GLU A 73 -4.74 6.81 -5.89
CA GLU A 73 -5.16 7.19 -4.55
C GLU A 73 -4.20 6.65 -3.48
N PHE A 74 -3.83 5.37 -3.58
CA PHE A 74 -2.89 4.73 -2.67
C PHE A 74 -1.50 5.38 -2.74
N PHE A 75 -1.02 5.66 -3.96
CA PHE A 75 0.28 6.29 -4.17
C PHE A 75 0.33 7.70 -3.57
N ILE A 76 -0.72 8.52 -3.75
CA ILE A 76 -0.84 9.84 -3.12
C ILE A 76 -0.81 9.72 -1.60
N LYS A 77 -1.55 8.76 -1.02
CA LYS A 77 -1.51 8.51 0.43
C LYS A 77 -0.11 8.13 0.91
N CYS A 78 0.66 7.36 0.14
CA CYS A 78 2.06 7.06 0.45
C CYS A 78 2.94 8.32 0.43
N VAL A 79 2.78 9.19 -0.58
CA VAL A 79 3.51 10.48 -0.65
C VAL A 79 3.17 11.34 0.57
N THR A 80 1.89 11.50 0.90
CA THR A 80 1.44 12.28 2.06
C THR A 80 1.94 11.71 3.40
N ALA A 81 2.06 10.38 3.50
CA ALA A 81 2.64 9.71 4.67
C ALA A 81 4.18 9.83 4.76
N GLY A 82 4.83 10.48 3.80
CA GLY A 82 6.29 10.67 3.77
C GLY A 82 7.06 9.42 3.33
N ASN A 83 6.48 8.60 2.46
CA ASN A 83 7.16 7.42 1.91
C ASN A 83 8.28 7.84 0.94
N THR A 84 9.53 7.54 1.29
CA THR A 84 10.71 7.94 0.52
C THR A 84 10.75 7.36 -0.89
N ASN A 85 10.22 6.14 -1.10
CA ASN A 85 10.12 5.53 -2.44
C ASN A 85 9.13 6.29 -3.34
N ALA A 86 8.08 6.86 -2.74
CA ALA A 86 7.08 7.66 -3.44
C ALA A 86 7.56 9.10 -3.69
N THR A 87 8.15 9.73 -2.68
CA THR A 87 8.59 11.14 -2.73
C THR A 87 9.71 11.37 -3.75
N MET A 88 10.70 10.47 -3.85
CA MET A 88 11.81 10.63 -4.80
C MET A 88 11.38 10.59 -6.28
N LYS A 89 10.18 10.08 -6.59
CA LYS A 89 9.68 10.00 -7.97
C LYS A 89 8.40 10.82 -8.25
N GLY A 90 7.75 11.35 -7.22
CA GLY A 90 6.60 12.26 -7.37
C GLY A 90 6.95 13.59 -8.05
N SER A 91 8.21 14.03 -7.95
CA SER A 91 8.72 15.25 -8.60
C SER A 91 8.96 15.14 -10.11
N MET A 92 8.76 13.95 -10.70
CA MET A 92 9.03 13.69 -12.12
C MET A 92 7.74 13.58 -12.97
N GLN A 93 6.56 13.81 -12.37
CA GLN A 93 5.25 13.64 -13.01
C GLN A 93 4.38 14.91 -12.99
N HIS A 94 4.98 16.09 -12.75
CA HIS A 94 4.33 17.39 -12.88
C HIS A 94 4.77 18.11 -14.15
#